data_AF-A0A3D5DHU7-F1
#
_entry.id   AF-A0A3D5DHU7-F1
#
_cell.length_a   1.000
_cell.length_b   1.000
_cell.length_c   1.000
_cell.angle_alpha   90.00
_cell.angle_beta   90.00
_cell.angle_gamma   90.00
#
_symmetry.space_group_name_H-M   'P 1'
#
loop_
_entity.id
_entity.type
_entity.pdbx_description
1 polymer ?
#
loop_
_entity_poly.entity_id
_entity_poly.type
_entity_poly.pdbx_seq_one_letter_code
_entity_poly.pdbx_strand_id
1 'polypeptide(L)'
;MTARKLSISVPPEVEETIKAAAAGEGKPVSTWLAEAATEKAHTAALLAAGRAAARELVADYEQEHGPLPAASRQRARQFLAEVGLLDDEPQQAAG
;
A
#
# COMPACT_ATOMS: atom_id res chain seq x y z
N MET A 1 -13.05 -21.48 -10.78
CA MET A 1 -12.47 -20.90 -9.56
C MET A 1 -13.17 -21.48 -8.35
N THR A 2 -12.44 -21.94 -7.34
CA THR A 2 -13.01 -22.37 -6.05
C THR A 2 -13.01 -21.18 -5.10
N ALA A 3 -14.18 -20.68 -4.73
CA ALA A 3 -14.30 -19.62 -3.74
C ALA A 3 -14.07 -20.17 -2.33
N ARG A 4 -13.24 -19.49 -1.53
CA ARG A 4 -13.07 -19.79 -0.10
C ARG A 4 -13.87 -18.79 0.73
N LYS A 5 -14.68 -19.28 1.65
CA LYS A 5 -15.51 -18.44 2.53
C LYS A 5 -14.63 -17.75 3.57
N LEU A 6 -14.78 -16.43 3.67
CA LEU A 6 -14.21 -15.61 4.74
C LEU A 6 -15.36 -15.03 5.56
N SER A 7 -15.25 -15.09 6.88
CA SER A 7 -16.18 -14.44 7.80
C SER A 7 -15.46 -13.27 8.47
N ILE A 8 -16.05 -12.08 8.40
CA ILE A 8 -15.52 -10.87 9.03
C ILE A 8 -16.59 -10.25 9.91
N SER A 9 -16.18 -9.64 11.01
CA SER A 9 -17.04 -8.81 11.84
C SER A 9 -16.65 -7.35 11.60
N VAL A 10 -17.64 -6.51 11.33
CA VAL A 10 -17.46 -5.08 11.12
C VAL A 10 -18.44 -4.30 12.00
N PRO A 11 -18.12 -3.04 12.37
CA PRO A 11 -19.08 -2.17 13.03
C PRO A 11 -20.34 -1.97 12.16
N PRO A 12 -21.54 -1.77 12.76
CA PRO A 12 -22.78 -1.58 12.01
C PRO A 12 -22.71 -0.45 10.99
N GLU A 13 -22.05 0.66 11.32
CA GLU A 13 -21.88 1.80 10.42
C GLU A 13 -21.06 1.45 9.17
N VAL A 14 -20.09 0.53 9.30
CA VAL A 14 -19.29 0.04 8.18
C VAL A 14 -20.10 -0.91 7.33
N GLU A 15 -20.89 -1.80 7.95
CA GLU A 15 -21.80 -2.70 7.24
C GLU A 15 -22.80 -1.92 6.35
N GLU A 16 -23.44 -0.90 6.91
CA GLU A 16 -24.41 -0.06 6.19
C GLU A 16 -23.75 0.71 5.05
N THR A 17 -22.54 1.23 5.27
CA THR A 17 -21.75 1.90 4.22
C THR A 17 -21.41 0.93 3.07
N ILE A 18 -21.00 -0.30 3.38
CA ILE A 18 -20.71 -1.34 2.38
C ILE A 18 -21.97 -1.67 1.57
N LYS A 19 -23.11 -1.88 2.24
CA LYS A 19 -24.39 -2.17 1.56
C LYS A 19 -24.80 -1.04 0.63
N ALA A 20 -24.68 0.21 1.09
CA ALA A 20 -25.00 1.39 0.28
C ALA A 20 -24.09 1.51 -0.94
N ALA A 21 -22.77 1.30 -0.79
CA ALA A 21 -21.81 1.33 -1.89
C ALA A 21 -22.10 0.24 -2.92
N ALA A 22 -22.30 -1.01 -2.47
CA ALA A 22 -22.63 -2.13 -3.33
C ALA A 22 -23.95 -1.90 -4.09
N ALA A 23 -24.98 -1.37 -3.42
CA ALA A 23 -26.25 -1.01 -4.04
C ALA A 23 -26.10 0.13 -5.06
N GLY A 24 -25.30 1.15 -4.76
CA GLY A 24 -24.99 2.26 -5.67
C GLY A 24 -24.30 1.80 -6.95
N GLU A 25 -23.53 0.72 -6.89
CA GLU A 25 -22.89 0.08 -8.05
C GLU A 25 -23.73 -1.05 -8.69
N GLY A 26 -24.92 -1.37 -8.13
CA GLY A 26 -25.78 -2.45 -8.62
C GLY A 26 -25.18 -3.85 -8.44
N LYS A 27 -24.28 -4.04 -7.46
CA LYS A 27 -23.56 -5.30 -7.22
C LYS A 27 -24.03 -5.97 -5.92
N PRO A 28 -24.00 -7.31 -5.83
CA PRO A 28 -24.12 -8.00 -4.54
C PRO A 28 -22.97 -7.60 -3.60
N VAL A 29 -23.26 -7.47 -2.30
CA VAL A 29 -22.26 -7.11 -1.27
C VAL A 29 -21.04 -8.02 -1.30
N SER A 30 -21.23 -9.33 -1.47
CA SER A 30 -20.10 -10.28 -1.54
C SER A 30 -19.21 -10.06 -2.77
N THR A 31 -19.79 -9.67 -3.91
CA THR A 31 -19.03 -9.35 -5.12
C THR A 31 -18.27 -8.05 -4.95
N TRP A 32 -18.94 -7.00 -4.46
CA TRP A 32 -18.33 -5.70 -4.22
C TRP A 32 -17.15 -5.81 -3.24
N LEU A 33 -17.32 -6.54 -2.13
CA LEU A 33 -16.24 -6.79 -1.17
C LEU A 33 -15.10 -7.61 -1.75
N ALA A 34 -15.40 -8.63 -2.57
CA ALA A 34 -14.36 -9.44 -3.19
C ALA A 34 -13.51 -8.59 -4.16
N GLU A 35 -14.13 -7.73 -4.96
CA GLU A 35 -13.44 -6.80 -5.87
C GLU A 35 -12.57 -5.81 -5.09
N ALA A 36 -13.13 -5.12 -4.09
CA ALA A 36 -12.38 -4.18 -3.26
C ALA A 36 -11.20 -4.85 -2.55
N ALA A 37 -11.39 -6.07 -2.03
CA ALA A 37 -10.31 -6.85 -1.41
C ALA A 37 -9.23 -7.25 -2.43
N THR A 38 -9.62 -7.64 -3.66
CA THR A 38 -8.68 -7.96 -4.74
C THR A 38 -7.85 -6.74 -5.14
N GLU A 39 -8.47 -5.58 -5.33
CA GLU A 39 -7.78 -4.35 -5.68
C GLU A 39 -6.78 -3.92 -4.59
N LYS A 40 -7.21 -3.97 -3.33
CA LYS A 40 -6.35 -3.64 -2.18
C LYS A 40 -5.19 -4.63 -2.07
N ALA A 41 -5.45 -5.93 -2.20
CA ALA A 41 -4.43 -6.97 -2.13
C ALA A 41 -3.41 -6.85 -3.27
N HIS A 42 -3.88 -6.59 -4.49
CA HIS A 42 -3.01 -6.39 -5.65
C HIS A 42 -2.11 -5.17 -5.47
N THR A 43 -2.68 -4.04 -5.06
CA THR A 43 -1.93 -2.81 -4.77
C THR A 43 -0.88 -3.04 -3.67
N ALA A 44 -1.28 -3.71 -2.58
CA ALA A 44 -0.36 -4.05 -1.49
C ALA A 44 0.79 -4.95 -1.96
N ALA A 45 0.49 -5.94 -2.81
CA ALA A 45 1.49 -6.83 -3.39
C ALA A 45 2.47 -6.08 -4.31
N LEU A 46 1.98 -5.19 -5.18
CA LEU A 46 2.82 -4.36 -6.03
C LEU A 46 3.74 -3.46 -5.22
N LEU A 47 3.22 -2.80 -4.18
CA LEU A 47 4.03 -1.95 -3.30
C LEU A 47 5.08 -2.75 -2.54
N ALA A 48 4.74 -3.96 -2.08
CA ALA A 48 5.70 -4.84 -1.42
C ALA A 48 6.82 -5.29 -2.37
N ALA A 49 6.46 -5.70 -3.58
CA ALA A 49 7.42 -6.07 -4.62
C ALA A 49 8.31 -4.89 -5.02
N GLY A 50 7.73 -3.71 -5.21
CA GLY A 50 8.49 -2.49 -5.53
C GLY A 50 9.48 -2.11 -4.44
N ARG A 51 9.09 -2.22 -3.15
CA ARG A 51 10.02 -2.00 -2.03
C ARG A 51 11.14 -3.03 -1.98
N ALA A 52 10.86 -4.30 -2.30
CA ALA A 52 11.88 -5.34 -2.37
C ALA A 52 12.88 -5.04 -3.48
N ALA A 53 12.40 -4.78 -4.70
CA ALA A 53 13.25 -4.43 -5.85
C ALA A 53 14.09 -3.17 -5.60
N ALA A 54 13.52 -2.14 -4.94
CA ALA A 54 14.26 -0.93 -4.59
C ALA A 54 15.40 -1.21 -3.59
N ARG A 55 15.20 -2.12 -2.63
CA ARG A 55 16.25 -2.53 -1.69
C ARG A 55 17.37 -3.30 -2.38
N GLU A 56 17.03 -4.20 -3.30
CA GLU A 56 18.01 -4.92 -4.11
C GLU A 56 18.83 -3.95 -4.96
N LEU A 57 18.20 -3.01 -5.66
CA LEU A 57 18.89 -1.99 -6.45
C LEU A 57 19.86 -1.15 -5.61
N VAL A 58 19.45 -0.75 -4.40
CA VAL A 58 20.35 -0.01 -3.47
C VAL A 58 21.50 -0.89 -3.01
N ALA A 59 21.25 -2.16 -2.69
CA ALA A 59 22.28 -3.09 -2.25
C ALA A 59 23.33 -3.34 -3.35
N ASP A 60 22.89 -3.55 -4.60
CA ASP A 60 23.77 -3.73 -5.75
C ASP A 60 24.65 -2.49 -5.98
N TYR A 61 24.05 -1.30 -5.92
CA TYR A 61 24.78 -0.04 -6.02
C TYR A 61 25.80 0.13 -4.89
N GLU A 62 25.41 -0.14 -3.65
CA GLU A 62 26.30 0.00 -2.48
C GLU A 62 27.43 -1.04 -2.49
N GLN A 63 27.21 -2.22 -3.10
CA GLN A 63 28.25 -3.22 -3.31
C GLN A 63 29.31 -2.75 -4.33
N GLU A 64 28.90 -2.09 -5.40
CA GLU A 64 29.82 -1.63 -6.46
C GLU A 64 30.52 -0.30 -6.10
N HIS A 65 29.82 0.61 -5.43
CA HIS A 65 30.28 1.99 -5.23
C HIS A 65 30.52 2.38 -3.77
N GLY A 66 30.21 1.49 -2.83
CA GLY A 66 30.23 1.78 -1.39
C GLY A 66 28.92 2.41 -0.90
N PRO A 67 28.78 2.60 0.42
CA PRO A 67 27.52 2.98 1.05
C PRO A 67 27.04 4.37 0.61
N LEU A 68 25.73 4.50 0.36
CA LEU A 68 25.12 5.77 0.01
C LEU A 68 25.22 6.75 1.19
N PRO A 69 25.85 7.94 1.02
CA PRO A 69 26.01 8.90 2.10
C PRO A 69 24.67 9.36 2.68
N ALA A 70 24.59 9.50 4.01
CA ALA A 70 23.39 9.97 4.69
C ALA A 70 22.91 11.34 4.19
N ALA A 71 23.85 12.24 3.87
CA ALA A 71 23.54 13.56 3.29
C ALA A 71 22.84 13.47 1.92
N SER A 72 23.17 12.46 1.11
CA SER A 72 22.50 12.23 -0.18
C SER A 72 21.07 11.72 0.03
N ARG A 73 20.85 10.83 1.02
CA ARG A 73 19.50 10.36 1.39
C ARG A 73 18.62 11.51 1.91
N GLN A 74 19.19 12.38 2.73
CA GLN A 74 18.49 13.55 3.26
C GLN A 74 18.08 14.53 2.16
N ARG A 75 18.99 14.83 1.23
CA ARG A 75 18.68 15.69 0.06
C ARG A 75 17.61 15.08 -0.84
N ALA A 76 17.67 13.77 -1.08
CA ALA A 76 16.64 13.07 -1.84
C ALA A 76 15.27 13.17 -1.15
N ARG A 77 15.21 12.99 0.18
CA ARG A 77 13.97 13.14 0.95
C ARG A 77 13.40 14.56 0.87
N GLN A 78 14.26 15.58 1.00
CA GLN A 78 13.86 16.98 0.87
C GLN A 78 13.29 17.27 -0.51
N PHE A 79 13.99 16.86 -1.57
CA PHE A 79 13.52 17.03 -2.94
C PHE A 79 12.16 16.36 -3.17
N LEU A 80 11.99 15.11 -2.73
CA LEU A 80 10.72 14.39 -2.88
C LEU A 80 9.57 15.06 -2.11
N ALA A 81 9.85 15.66 -0.94
CA ALA A 81 8.87 16.46 -0.22
C ALA A 81 8.50 17.76 -0.98
N GLU A 82 9.49 18.47 -1.52
CA GLU A 82 9.28 19.71 -2.29
C GLU A 82 8.42 19.49 -3.54
N VAL A 83 8.58 18.35 -4.22
CA VAL A 83 7.77 18.01 -5.40
C VAL A 83 6.44 17.32 -5.06
N GLY A 84 6.10 17.21 -3.76
CA GLY A 84 4.83 16.62 -3.30
C GLY A 84 4.72 15.11 -3.51
N LEU A 85 5.85 14.39 -3.57
CA LEU A 85 5.89 12.94 -3.74
C LEU A 85 6.05 12.17 -2.41
N LEU A 86 6.28 12.89 -1.30
CA LEU A 86 6.15 12.35 0.03
C LEU A 86 4.88 12.91 0.66
N ASP A 87 3.94 12.03 1.00
CA ASP A 87 2.84 12.39 1.88
C ASP A 87 3.42 12.68 3.28
N ASP A 88 2.96 13.76 3.92
CA ASP A 88 3.22 14.09 5.33
C ASP A 88 2.52 13.09 6.29
N GLU A 89 2.72 11.79 6.11
CA GLU A 89 2.40 10.83 7.16
C GLU A 89 3.62 10.73 8.09
N PRO A 90 3.49 11.07 9.39
CA PRO A 90 4.59 10.95 10.32
C PRO A 90 4.93 9.47 10.41
N GLN A 91 6.07 9.12 9.82
CA GLN A 91 6.72 7.84 9.97
C GLN A 91 7.00 7.64 11.47
N GLN A 92 6.01 7.10 12.20
CA GLN A 92 6.17 6.71 13.59
C GLN A 92 7.35 5.77 13.64
N ALA A 93 8.41 6.25 14.28
CA ALA A 93 9.59 5.49 14.58
C ALA A 93 9.15 4.20 15.28
N ALA A 94 9.39 3.07 14.62
CA ALA A 94 9.40 1.79 15.29
C ALA A 94 10.59 1.84 16.27
N GLY A 95 10.26 1.93 17.56
CA GLY A 95 11.16 1.56 18.65
C GLY A 95 11.15 0.05 18.89
#